data_AF-A0A5B0QMP9-F1
#
_entry.id   AF-A0A5B0QMP9-F1
#
_cell.length_a   1.000
_cell.length_b   1.000
_cell.length_c   1.000
_cell.angle_alpha   90.00
_cell.angle_beta   90.00
_cell.angle_gamma   90.00
#
_symmetry.space_group_name_H-M   'P 1'
#
loop_
_entity.id
_entity.type
_entity.pdbx_description
1 polymer ?
#
loop_
_entity_poly.entity_id
_entity_poly.type
_entity_poly.pdbx_seq_one_letter_code
_entity_poly.pdbx_strand_id
1 'polypeptide(L)'
;MQYRYRAIYRIVSHRFIVVARIVGSGQTTVSSIVSRARTRGTVETAEKSGRPRLSSERDLMQLQRSLASHPKLTLAEVTNTMATPVSSSTI
;
A
#
# COMPACT_ATOMS: atom_id res chain seq x y z
N MET A 1 -25.30 4.94 7.61
CA MET A 1 -25.00 3.77 6.76
C MET A 1 -24.16 2.66 7.44
N GLN A 2 -23.77 2.76 8.73
CA GLN A 2 -22.91 1.72 9.38
C GLN A 2 -23.66 0.61 10.15
N TYR A 3 -24.93 0.80 10.50
CA TYR A 3 -25.64 -0.13 11.40
C TYR A 3 -26.16 -1.42 10.74
N ARG A 4 -26.31 -1.44 9.40
CA ARG A 4 -26.86 -2.61 8.69
C ARG A 4 -25.87 -3.79 8.61
N TYR A 5 -24.57 -3.52 8.68
CA TYR A 5 -23.55 -4.56 8.64
C TYR A 5 -23.47 -5.35 9.96
N ARG A 6 -23.67 -4.69 11.10
CA ARG A 6 -23.59 -5.32 12.44
C ARG A 6 -24.59 -6.46 12.65
N ALA A 7 -25.81 -6.35 12.11
CA ALA A 7 -26.83 -7.39 12.24
C ALA A 7 -26.52 -8.65 11.40
N ILE A 8 -25.91 -8.47 10.22
CA ILE A 8 -25.48 -9.60 9.37
C ILE A 8 -24.38 -10.41 10.05
N TYR A 9 -23.41 -9.77 10.72
CA TYR A 9 -22.26 -10.47 11.31
C TYR A 9 -22.60 -11.46 12.43
N ARG A 10 -23.70 -11.26 13.17
CA ARG A 10 -24.07 -12.14 14.29
C ARG A 10 -24.72 -13.46 13.82
N ILE A 11 -25.36 -13.46 12.64
CA ILE A 11 -26.01 -14.63 12.05
C ILE A 11 -25.01 -15.48 11.24
N VAL A 12 -24.00 -14.86 10.64
CA VAL A 12 -23.10 -15.50 9.66
C VAL A 12 -21.98 -16.34 10.28
N SER A 13 -21.71 -16.22 11.59
CA SER A 13 -20.60 -16.93 12.24
C SER A 13 -20.71 -18.46 12.22
N HIS A 14 -21.89 -19.04 11.91
CA HIS A 14 -22.10 -20.48 11.97
C HIS A 14 -22.12 -21.17 10.58
N ARG A 15 -22.25 -20.45 9.46
CA ARG A 15 -22.28 -21.08 8.11
C ARG A 15 -21.70 -20.20 7.01
N PHE A 16 -20.38 -19.99 7.02
CA PHE A 16 -19.67 -19.26 5.94
C PHE A 16 -19.94 -19.82 4.54
N ILE A 17 -20.22 -21.12 4.42
CA ILE A 17 -20.56 -21.81 3.16
C ILE A 17 -21.83 -21.23 2.51
N VAL A 18 -22.85 -20.93 3.31
CA VAL A 18 -24.13 -20.43 2.78
C VAL A 18 -23.96 -19.01 2.27
N VAL A 19 -23.25 -18.17 3.01
CA VAL A 19 -22.97 -16.79 2.60
C VAL A 19 -22.06 -16.74 1.37
N ALA A 20 -21.04 -17.58 1.32
CA ALA A 20 -20.18 -17.74 0.14
C ALA A 20 -20.99 -18.06 -1.13
N ARG A 21 -21.96 -18.98 -1.02
CA ARG A 21 -22.87 -19.32 -2.13
C ARG A 21 -23.79 -18.18 -2.54
N ILE A 22 -24.39 -17.48 -1.58
CA ILE A 22 -25.32 -16.37 -1.86
C ILE A 22 -24.59 -15.20 -2.53
N VAL A 23 -23.38 -14.88 -2.08
CA VAL A 23 -22.59 -13.73 -2.55
C VAL A 23 -21.73 -14.08 -3.78
N GLY A 24 -21.66 -15.35 -4.16
CA GLY A 24 -20.81 -15.81 -5.27
C GLY A 24 -19.32 -15.59 -4.99
N SER A 25 -18.90 -15.70 -3.73
CA SER A 25 -17.51 -15.47 -3.28
C SER A 25 -16.91 -16.74 -2.67
N GLY A 26 -15.58 -16.83 -2.65
CA GLY A 26 -14.88 -17.93 -1.98
C GLY A 26 -15.11 -17.95 -0.47
N GLN A 27 -15.22 -19.14 0.13
CA GLN A 27 -15.35 -19.30 1.58
C GLN A 27 -14.17 -18.66 2.33
N THR A 28 -12.97 -18.75 1.78
CA THR A 28 -11.76 -18.11 2.30
C THR A 28 -11.86 -16.58 2.28
N THR A 29 -12.43 -15.99 1.24
CA THR A 29 -12.69 -14.56 1.13
C THR A 29 -13.67 -14.11 2.21
N VAL A 30 -14.79 -14.82 2.37
CA VAL A 30 -15.79 -14.52 3.41
C VAL A 30 -15.17 -14.63 4.81
N SER A 31 -14.40 -15.69 5.07
CA SER A 31 -13.68 -15.89 6.33
C SER A 31 -12.70 -14.73 6.60
N SER A 32 -11.93 -14.32 5.60
CA SER A 32 -10.95 -13.23 5.72
C SER A 32 -11.62 -11.88 6.02
N ILE A 33 -12.76 -11.59 5.40
CA ILE A 33 -13.54 -10.36 5.65
C ILE A 33 -14.06 -10.36 7.09
N VAL A 34 -14.61 -11.47 7.56
CA VAL A 34 -15.15 -11.58 8.92
C VAL A 34 -14.04 -11.48 9.96
N SER A 35 -12.90 -12.15 9.73
CA SER A 35 -11.72 -12.03 10.58
C SER A 35 -11.21 -10.58 10.64
N ARG A 36 -11.14 -9.88 9.50
CA ARG A 36 -10.75 -8.47 9.43
C ARG A 36 -11.73 -7.56 10.19
N ALA A 37 -13.03 -7.78 10.03
CA ALA A 37 -14.04 -7.02 10.74
C ALA A 37 -13.94 -7.22 12.27
N ARG A 38 -13.62 -8.43 12.73
CA ARG A 38 -13.43 -8.74 14.16
C ARG A 38 -12.15 -8.14 14.72
N THR A 39 -11.06 -8.21 13.97
CA THR A 39 -9.72 -7.80 14.44
C THR A 39 -9.48 -6.31 14.30
N ARG A 40 -9.97 -5.69 13.21
CA ARG A 40 -9.71 -4.29 12.86
C ARG A 40 -10.95 -3.40 12.88
N GLY A 41 -12.15 -3.96 13.10
CA GLY A 41 -13.40 -3.20 13.08
C GLY A 41 -13.85 -2.74 11.69
N THR A 42 -13.13 -3.11 10.62
CA THR A 42 -13.41 -2.70 9.23
C THR A 42 -13.36 -3.89 8.28
N VAL A 43 -14.12 -3.79 7.18
CA VAL A 43 -14.06 -4.71 6.03
C VAL A 43 -13.19 -4.19 4.90
N GLU A 44 -12.78 -2.92 4.97
CA GLU A 44 -11.96 -2.29 3.93
C GLU A 44 -10.63 -3.01 3.76
N THR A 45 -10.16 -3.06 2.51
CA THR A 45 -8.86 -3.64 2.19
C THR A 45 -7.78 -2.62 2.49
N ALA A 46 -6.71 -3.07 3.14
CA ALA A 46 -5.56 -2.21 3.37
C ALA A 46 -4.98 -1.74 2.05
N GLU A 47 -4.49 -0.51 2.02
CA GLU A 47 -3.77 0.01 0.86
C GLU A 47 -2.56 -0.86 0.57
N LYS A 48 -2.29 -1.09 -0.72
CA LYS A 48 -1.07 -1.78 -1.12
C LYS A 48 0.09 -0.84 -0.85
N SER A 49 1.04 -1.26 -0.01
CA SER A 49 2.34 -0.60 0.04
C SER A 49 2.96 -0.73 -1.35
N GLY A 50 3.18 0.40 -2.02
CA GLY A 50 3.85 0.41 -3.33
C GLY A 50 5.25 -0.21 -3.27
N ARG A 51 5.88 -0.37 -4.44
CA ARG A 51 7.27 -0.83 -4.50
C ARG A 51 8.18 0.14 -3.72
N PRO A 52 9.11 -0.34 -2.87
CA PRO A 52 10.08 0.52 -2.23
C PRO A 52 10.84 1.37 -3.26
N ARG A 53 11.05 2.64 -2.95
CA ARG A 53 11.90 3.52 -3.77
C ARG A 53 13.35 3.07 -3.64
N LEU A 54 14.10 3.19 -4.73
CA LEU A 54 15.55 2.94 -4.73
C LEU A 54 16.29 4.02 -3.93
N SER A 55 15.78 5.26 -3.97
CA SER A 55 16.33 6.38 -3.22
C SER A 55 15.75 6.45 -1.81
N SER A 56 16.65 6.63 -0.83
CA SER A 56 16.28 7.02 0.51
C SER A 56 15.95 8.51 0.58
N GLU A 57 15.30 8.95 1.66
CA GLU A 57 15.02 10.37 1.89
C GLU A 57 16.31 11.21 1.98
N ARG A 58 17.41 10.61 2.49
CA ARG A 58 18.73 11.24 2.53
C ARG A 58 19.27 11.49 1.12
N ASP A 59 19.09 10.53 0.22
CA ASP A 59 19.52 10.63 -1.17
C ASP A 59 18.75 11.75 -1.89
N LEU A 60 17.45 11.87 -1.63
CA LEU A 60 16.62 12.95 -2.17
C LEU A 60 17.06 14.33 -1.66
N MET A 61 17.37 14.45 -0.37
CA MET A 61 17.87 15.71 0.20
C MET A 61 19.24 16.10 -0.38
N GLN A 62 20.14 15.12 -0.57
CA GLN A 62 21.43 15.37 -1.22
C GLN A 62 21.24 15.81 -2.67
N LEU A 63 20.37 15.13 -3.42
CA LEU A 63 20.04 15.48 -4.79
C LEU A 63 19.50 16.92 -4.90
N GLN A 64 18.56 17.30 -4.03
CA GLN A 64 18.02 18.66 -3.99
C GLN A 64 19.10 19.71 -3.72
N ARG A 65 20.01 19.46 -2.77
CA ARG A 65 21.13 20.37 -2.47
C ARG A 65 22.09 20.49 -3.64
N SER A 66 22.42 19.38 -4.30
CA SER A 66 23.31 19.38 -5.47
C SER A 66 22.70 20.16 -6.64
N LEU A 67 21.41 19.99 -6.92
CA LEU A 67 20.71 20.74 -7.97
C LEU A 67 20.61 22.24 -7.65
N ALA A 68 20.34 22.60 -6.38
CA ALA A 68 20.27 24.00 -5.95
C ALA A 68 21.63 24.71 -5.99
N SER A 69 22.71 24.01 -5.66
CA SER A 69 24.07 24.57 -5.65
C SER A 69 24.70 24.62 -7.05
N HIS A 70 24.26 23.77 -7.98
CA HIS A 70 24.85 23.65 -9.30
C HIS A 70 23.80 23.56 -10.42
N PRO A 71 23.14 24.68 -10.77
CA PRO A 71 22.00 24.70 -11.70
C PRO A 71 22.34 24.36 -13.16
N LYS A 72 23.62 24.19 -13.50
CA LYS A 72 24.10 23.87 -14.85
C LYS A 72 24.79 22.50 -14.97
N LEU A 73 24.88 21.72 -13.88
CA LEU A 73 25.45 20.37 -13.97
C LEU A 73 24.51 19.45 -14.73
N THR A 74 25.11 18.54 -15.50
CA THR A 74 24.37 17.52 -16.22
C THR A 74 23.86 16.45 -15.26
N LEU A 75 22.73 15.81 -15.60
CA LEU A 75 22.13 14.74 -14.80
C LEU A 75 23.13 13.61 -14.49
N ALA A 76 24.04 13.31 -15.42
CA ALA A 76 25.07 12.29 -15.26
C ALA A 76 26.11 12.65 -14.19
N GLU A 77 26.51 13.92 -14.12
CA GLU A 77 27.47 14.41 -13.12
C GLU A 77 26.86 14.38 -11.71
N VAL A 78 25.56 14.71 -11.59
CA VAL A 78 24.85 14.66 -10.31
C VAL A 78 24.72 13.22 -9.82
N THR A 79 24.38 12.27 -10.70
CA THR A 79 24.27 10.84 -10.31
C THR A 79 25.60 10.24 -9.86
N ASN A 80 26.74 10.71 -10.40
CA ASN A 80 28.07 10.24 -10.00
C ASN A 80 28.50 10.72 -8.61
N THR A 81 27.88 11.78 -8.08
CA THR A 81 28.16 12.30 -6.74
C THR A 81 27.33 11.62 -5.63
N MET A 82 26.35 10.80 -6.00
CA MET A 82 25.47 10.12 -5.04
C MET A 82 26.06 8.78 -4.61
N ALA A 83 25.92 8.44 -3.32
CA ALA A 83 26.37 7.15 -2.79
C ALA A 83 25.57 5.95 -3.34
N THR A 84 24.31 6.19 -3.73
CA THR A 84 23.45 5.21 -4.39
C THR A 84 23.28 5.62 -5.87
N PRO A 85 23.64 4.75 -6.84
CA PRO A 85 23.46 5.07 -8.24
C PRO A 85 21.97 5.02 -8.58
N VAL A 86 21.37 6.19 -8.76
CA VAL A 86 19.98 6.34 -9.20
C VAL A 86 19.98 6.57 -10.72
N SER A 87 19.08 5.91 -11.45
CA SER A 87 19.00 6.08 -12.91
C SER A 87 18.55 7.50 -13.27
N SER A 88 19.10 8.06 -14.35
CA SER A 88 18.71 9.39 -14.83
C SER A 88 17.24 9.49 -15.27
N SER A 89 16.56 8.37 -15.53
CA SER A 89 15.11 8.34 -15.80
C SER A 89 14.25 8.41 -14.53
N THR A 90 14.87 8.26 -13.36
CA THR A 90 14.21 8.32 -12.05
C THR A 90 14.24 9.73 -11.46
N ILE A 91 15.08 10.62 -11.99
CA ILE A 91 15.26 12.02 -11.61
C ILE A 91 14.47 12.89 -12.59
#